data_AF-A0A699RMU9-F1
#
_entry.id   AF-A0A699RMU9-F1
#
_cell.length_a   1.000
_cell.length_b   1.000
_cell.length_c   1.000
_cell.angle_alpha   90.00
_cell.angle_beta   90.00
_cell.angle_gamma   90.00
#
_symmetry.space_group_name_H-M   'P 1'
#
loop_
_entity.id
_entity.type
_entity.pdbx_description
1 polymer ?
#
loop_
_entity_poly.entity_id
_entity_poly.type
_entity_poly.pdbx_seq_one_letter_code
_entity_poly.pdbx_strand_id
1 'polypeptide(L)'
;VEFHLDDDNVLWQGTRLVVSNDATLREAMLSEAHSSPFSVKIEHQRASGLLQPLDIPVWKWDEISMDFVTGLPRTQRRHDAIWVVVDRLTKSAHFLPIRKDYSVSKLADTFQQEIVRLHGTPLAIVSDRDPRFASCFWKGLQKSWGTSLKFSTAFHPQIDGQTEHTIQTLKDMLRSYALEWTGN
;
A
#
# COMPACT_ATOMS: atom_id res chain seq x y z
N VAL A 1 -32.90 -15.86 -14.88
CA VAL A 1 -31.60 -15.42 -15.42
C VAL A 1 -31.78 -15.34 -16.92
N GLU A 2 -31.79 -14.14 -17.47
CA GLU A 2 -32.14 -13.90 -18.86
C GLU A 2 -30.85 -13.54 -19.63
N PHE A 3 -30.62 -14.25 -20.73
CA PHE A 3 -29.52 -13.99 -21.65
C PHE A 3 -30.06 -13.15 -22.80
N HIS A 4 -29.32 -12.15 -23.24
CA HIS A 4 -29.66 -11.37 -24.42
C HIS A 4 -28.43 -11.12 -25.29
N LEU A 5 -28.66 -10.93 -26.58
CA LEU A 5 -27.65 -10.52 -27.55
C LEU A 5 -27.82 -9.04 -27.83
N ASP A 6 -26.73 -8.31 -27.96
CA ASP A 6 -26.74 -6.93 -28.46
C ASP A 6 -26.62 -6.88 -29.99
N ASP A 7 -26.61 -5.66 -30.53
CA ASP A 7 -26.52 -5.40 -31.98
C ASP A 7 -25.20 -5.88 -32.60
N ASP A 8 -24.17 -6.13 -31.78
CA ASP A 8 -22.86 -6.62 -32.18
C ASP A 8 -22.72 -8.15 -32.04
N ASN A 9 -23.83 -8.87 -31.81
CA ASN A 9 -23.89 -10.31 -31.54
C ASN A 9 -23.09 -10.75 -30.29
N VAL A 10 -22.94 -9.86 -29.32
CA VAL A 10 -22.29 -10.16 -28.05
C VAL A 10 -23.31 -10.69 -27.07
N LEU A 11 -23.00 -11.82 -26.43
CA LEU A 11 -23.89 -12.47 -25.48
C LEU A 11 -23.72 -11.84 -24.09
N TRP A 12 -24.83 -11.43 -23.47
CA TRP A 12 -24.88 -10.82 -22.15
C TRP A 12 -25.74 -11.63 -21.18
N GLN A 13 -25.30 -11.70 -19.92
CA GLN A 13 -26.06 -12.21 -18.79
C GLN A 13 -26.28 -11.06 -17.80
N GLY A 14 -27.45 -10.40 -17.87
CA GLY A 14 -27.67 -9.14 -17.15
C GLY A 14 -26.66 -8.08 -17.60
N THR A 15 -25.88 -7.52 -16.68
CA THR A 15 -24.82 -6.53 -16.99
C THR A 15 -23.45 -7.16 -17.25
N ARG A 16 -23.36 -8.49 -17.42
CA ARG A 16 -22.09 -9.21 -17.57
C ARG A 16 -21.93 -9.74 -18.99
N LEU A 17 -20.79 -9.44 -19.60
CA LEU A 17 -20.35 -9.99 -20.88
C LEU A 17 -20.09 -11.50 -20.73
N VAL A 18 -20.64 -12.32 -21.63
CA VAL A 18 -20.40 -13.76 -21.68
C VAL A 18 -19.34 -14.05 -22.72
N VAL A 19 -18.17 -14.49 -22.24
CA VAL A 19 -17.05 -14.86 -23.11
C VAL A 19 -17.17 -16.35 -23.47
N SER A 20 -16.98 -16.67 -24.75
CA SER A 20 -16.92 -18.06 -25.23
C SER A 20 -15.84 -18.85 -24.47
N ASN A 21 -16.08 -20.13 -24.18
CA ASN A 21 -15.13 -20.99 -23.44
C ASN A 21 -13.95 -21.47 -24.32
N ASP A 22 -13.50 -20.62 -25.24
CA ASP A 22 -12.32 -20.82 -26.06
C ASP A 22 -11.07 -20.52 -25.22
N ALA A 23 -10.19 -21.51 -25.07
CA ALA A 23 -8.98 -21.39 -24.26
C ALA A 23 -8.05 -20.27 -24.76
N THR A 24 -7.95 -20.10 -26.07
CA THR A 24 -7.09 -19.11 -26.73
C THR A 24 -7.55 -17.69 -26.43
N LEU A 25 -8.86 -17.46 -26.52
CA LEU A 25 -9.48 -16.16 -26.31
C LEU A 25 -9.44 -15.79 -24.82
N ARG A 26 -9.64 -16.77 -23.94
CA ARG A 26 -9.48 -16.60 -22.49
C ARG A 26 -8.05 -16.23 -22.10
N GLU A 27 -7.04 -16.93 -22.62
CA GLU A 27 -5.63 -16.62 -22.33
C GLU A 27 -5.23 -15.23 -22.85
N ALA A 28 -5.69 -14.85 -24.04
CA ALA A 28 -5.44 -13.51 -24.59
C ALA A 28 -6.06 -12.41 -23.73
N MET A 29 -7.33 -12.56 -23.33
CA MET A 29 -8.02 -11.61 -22.46
C MET A 29 -7.37 -11.51 -21.07
N LEU A 30 -6.96 -12.65 -20.49
CA LEU A 30 -6.26 -12.67 -19.21
C LEU A 30 -4.89 -11.99 -19.33
N SER A 31 -4.15 -12.23 -20.41
CA SER A 31 -2.85 -11.62 -20.68
C SER A 31 -2.96 -10.09 -20.83
N GLU A 32 -3.97 -9.62 -21.56
CA GLU A 32 -4.25 -8.19 -21.73
C GLU A 32 -4.68 -7.53 -20.40
N ALA A 33 -5.58 -8.15 -19.65
CA ALA A 33 -5.98 -7.67 -18.32
C ALA A 33 -4.82 -7.66 -17.31
N HIS A 34 -3.89 -8.61 -17.42
CA HIS A 34 -2.69 -8.67 -16.58
C HIS A 34 -1.59 -7.68 -17.00
N SER A 35 -1.54 -7.27 -18.26
CA SER A 35 -0.56 -6.30 -18.78
C SER A 35 -1.06 -4.85 -18.75
N SER A 36 -2.35 -4.64 -18.45
CA SER A 36 -2.92 -3.30 -18.28
C SER A 36 -2.25 -2.52 -17.14
N PRO A 37 -1.90 -1.23 -17.34
CA PRO A 37 -1.43 -0.36 -16.25
C PRO A 37 -2.51 -0.13 -15.17
N PHE A 38 -3.76 -0.49 -15.45
CA PHE A 38 -4.89 -0.47 -14.51
C PHE A 38 -5.16 -1.83 -13.85
N SER A 39 -4.25 -2.80 -13.97
CA SER A 39 -4.43 -4.11 -13.35
C SER A 39 -4.43 -3.98 -11.83
N VAL A 40 -5.63 -3.89 -11.24
CA VAL A 40 -5.85 -4.09 -9.81
C VAL A 40 -5.63 -5.57 -9.59
N LYS A 41 -4.43 -5.93 -9.11
CA LYS A 41 -4.07 -7.30 -8.78
C LYS A 41 -4.87 -7.72 -7.54
N ILE A 42 -6.13 -8.11 -7.72
CA ILE A 42 -6.89 -8.80 -6.69
C ILE A 42 -6.27 -10.18 -6.59
N GLU A 43 -5.23 -10.28 -5.77
CA GLU A 43 -4.60 -11.54 -5.47
C GLU A 43 -5.62 -12.41 -4.73
N HIS A 44 -6.19 -13.40 -5.42
CA HIS A 44 -6.96 -14.47 -4.77
C HIS A 44 -5.99 -15.36 -3.99
N GLN A 45 -5.44 -14.83 -2.89
CA GLN A 45 -4.63 -15.59 -1.97
C GLN A 45 -5.48 -16.74 -1.42
N ARG A 46 -4.96 -17.97 -1.51
CA ARG A 46 -5.48 -19.11 -0.76
C ARG A 46 -5.62 -18.70 0.70
N ALA A 47 -6.66 -19.16 1.39
CA ALA A 47 -6.87 -18.92 2.81
C ALA A 47 -5.58 -19.29 3.59
N SER A 48 -4.82 -18.27 3.97
CA SER A 48 -3.61 -18.42 4.79
C SER A 48 -4.02 -19.01 6.14
N GLY A 49 -3.18 -19.90 6.68
CA GLY A 49 -3.43 -20.60 7.94
C GLY A 49 -3.69 -19.67 9.14
N LEU A 50 -4.07 -20.26 10.28
CA LEU A 50 -4.51 -19.58 11.51
C LEU A 50 -3.78 -18.24 11.74
N LEU A 51 -4.55 -17.15 11.61
CA LEU A 51 -4.10 -15.78 11.79
C LEU A 51 -3.60 -15.61 13.24
N GLN A 52 -2.39 -15.10 13.43
CA GLN A 52 -1.98 -14.52 14.72
C GLN A 52 -2.04 -12.99 14.59
N PRO A 53 -3.14 -12.36 15.01
CA PRO A 53 -3.24 -10.90 14.96
C PRO A 53 -2.18 -10.31 15.90
N LEU A 54 -1.50 -9.24 15.49
CA LEU A 54 -0.81 -8.40 16.47
C LEU A 54 -1.85 -7.79 17.41
N ASP A 55 -1.49 -7.68 18.69
CA ASP A 55 -2.33 -7.06 19.69
C ASP A 55 -2.86 -5.70 19.22
N ILE A 56 -4.14 -5.47 19.50
CA ILE A 56 -4.81 -4.21 19.20
C ILE A 56 -4.22 -3.15 20.13
N PRO A 57 -3.70 -2.02 19.61
CA PRO A 57 -3.19 -0.96 20.46
C PRO A 57 -4.28 -0.38 21.36
N VAL A 58 -3.91 -0.03 22.60
CA VAL A 58 -4.87 0.54 23.57
C VAL A 58 -5.14 2.02 23.29
N TRP A 59 -4.16 2.73 22.73
CA TRP A 59 -4.26 4.16 22.47
C TRP A 59 -3.87 4.53 21.04
N LYS A 60 -4.42 5.66 20.57
CA LYS A 60 -4.11 6.21 19.25
C LYS A 60 -2.63 6.59 19.18
N TRP A 61 -2.00 6.32 18.05
CA TRP A 61 -0.59 6.65 17.78
C TRP A 61 0.45 5.92 18.64
N ASP A 62 0.05 5.02 19.54
CA ASP A 62 0.98 4.16 20.26
C ASP A 62 1.65 3.17 19.32
N GLU A 63 0.90 2.61 18.36
CA GLU A 63 1.47 1.77 17.33
C GLU A 63 1.10 2.28 15.94
N ILE A 64 2.12 2.49 15.12
CA ILE A 64 1.96 2.99 13.76
C ILE A 64 2.55 2.02 12.75
N SER A 65 2.00 2.02 11.54
CA SER A 65 2.55 1.34 10.37
C SER A 65 3.15 2.35 9.40
N MET A 66 4.30 2.02 8.81
CA MET A 66 4.99 2.86 7.82
C MET A 66 5.22 2.11 6.51
N ASP A 67 5.12 2.82 5.39
CA ASP A 67 5.48 2.31 4.07
C ASP A 67 5.86 3.45 3.10
N PHE A 68 6.55 3.12 2.01
CA PHE A 68 6.89 4.05 0.94
C PHE A 68 6.17 3.70 -0.38
N VAL A 69 5.50 4.68 -0.96
CA VAL A 69 5.07 4.64 -2.36
C VAL A 69 6.16 5.29 -3.21
N THR A 70 6.91 4.50 -3.94
CA THR A 70 7.99 4.94 -4.83
C THR A 70 7.63 4.78 -6.31
N GLY A 71 8.45 5.32 -7.21
CA GLY A 71 8.23 5.22 -8.66
C GLY A 71 7.21 6.22 -9.19
N LEU A 72 6.93 7.27 -8.43
CA LEU A 72 6.00 8.32 -8.82
C LEU A 72 6.73 9.34 -9.70
N PRO A 73 6.01 10.03 -10.60
CA PRO A 73 6.56 11.15 -11.33
C PRO A 73 7.08 12.24 -10.40
N ARG A 74 8.13 12.91 -10.86
CA ARG A 74 8.76 13.96 -10.08
C ARG A 74 7.91 15.24 -10.11
N THR A 75 7.49 15.70 -8.95
CA THR A 75 6.77 16.97 -8.79
C THR A 75 7.68 18.19 -9.05
N GLN A 76 7.10 19.39 -9.22
CA GLN A 76 7.85 20.65 -9.34
C GLN A 76 8.78 20.91 -8.14
N ARG A 77 8.36 20.49 -6.95
CA ARG A 77 9.15 20.54 -5.71
C ARG A 77 10.14 19.39 -5.57
N ARG A 78 10.35 18.63 -6.64
CA ARG A 78 11.32 17.55 -6.79
C ARG A 78 11.07 16.27 -6.00
N HIS A 79 9.91 16.11 -5.34
CA HIS A 79 9.48 14.86 -4.69
C HIS A 79 9.08 13.80 -5.73
N ASP A 80 9.46 12.55 -5.50
CA ASP A 80 9.24 11.39 -6.38
C ASP A 80 8.77 10.14 -5.62
N ALA A 81 8.42 10.30 -4.34
CA ALA A 81 7.87 9.26 -3.48
C ALA A 81 6.94 9.86 -2.42
N ILE A 82 6.09 9.01 -1.84
CA ILE A 82 5.23 9.35 -0.69
C ILE A 82 5.58 8.41 0.45
N TRP A 83 5.80 8.96 1.64
CA TRP A 83 5.93 8.19 2.87
C TRP A 83 4.58 8.16 3.58
N VAL A 84 4.03 6.97 3.71
CA VAL A 84 2.74 6.72 4.36
C VAL A 84 2.99 6.32 5.80
N VAL A 85 2.34 7.01 6.74
CA VAL A 85 2.37 6.68 8.18
C VAL A 85 0.94 6.54 8.67
N VAL A 86 0.56 5.38 9.19
CA VAL A 86 -0.82 5.05 9.56
C VAL A 86 -0.90 4.65 11.02
N ASP A 87 -1.83 5.23 11.77
CA ASP A 87 -2.17 4.78 13.11
C ASP A 87 -2.93 3.44 13.05
N ARG A 88 -2.41 2.41 13.72
CA ARG A 88 -3.01 1.06 13.69
C ARG A 88 -4.39 1.02 14.34
N LEU A 89 -4.67 1.91 15.31
CA LEU A 89 -5.93 1.93 16.04
C LEU A 89 -7.03 2.66 15.26
N THR A 90 -6.84 3.95 14.97
CA THR A 90 -7.87 4.80 14.35
C THR A 90 -7.90 4.74 12.83
N LYS A 91 -6.86 4.16 12.21
CA LYS A 91 -6.64 4.14 10.74
C LYS A 91 -6.41 5.52 10.12
N SER A 92 -6.16 6.53 10.94
CA SER A 92 -5.73 7.85 10.47
C SER A 92 -4.35 7.76 9.80
N ALA A 93 -4.18 8.39 8.64
CA ALA A 93 -2.96 8.32 7.86
C ALA A 93 -2.37 9.70 7.54
N HIS A 94 -1.04 9.80 7.56
CA HIS A 94 -0.28 10.91 6.97
C HIS A 94 0.39 10.45 5.68
N PHE A 95 0.27 11.29 4.65
CA PHE A 95 0.94 11.12 3.36
C PHE A 95 1.98 12.22 3.20
N LEU A 96 3.24 11.88 3.43
CA LEU A 96 4.34 12.85 3.43
C LEU A 96 5.05 12.80 2.07
N PRO A 97 5.08 13.89 1.29
CA PRO A 97 5.85 13.93 0.05
C PRO A 97 7.35 13.89 0.38
N ILE A 98 8.07 12.92 -0.19
CA ILE A 98 9.50 12.72 0.04
C ILE A 98 10.25 12.53 -1.28
N ARG A 99 11.58 12.48 -1.19
CA ARG A 99 12.42 12.00 -2.29
C ARG A 99 13.00 10.64 -1.95
N LYS A 100 13.12 9.77 -2.96
CA LYS A 100 13.75 8.46 -2.82
C LYS A 100 15.21 8.54 -2.38
N ASP A 101 15.88 9.65 -2.69
CA ASP A 101 17.28 9.92 -2.35
C ASP A 101 17.46 10.69 -1.03
N TYR A 102 16.39 10.86 -0.24
CA TYR A 102 16.54 11.40 1.12
C TYR A 102 17.43 10.49 1.97
N SER A 103 18.40 11.11 2.63
CA SER A 103 19.19 10.44 3.65
C SER A 103 18.27 10.00 4.79
N VAL A 104 18.69 8.96 5.53
CA VAL A 104 17.94 8.50 6.70
C VAL A 104 17.83 9.60 7.76
N SER A 105 18.83 10.48 7.88
CA SER A 105 18.74 11.67 8.73
C SER A 105 17.62 12.63 8.30
N LYS A 106 17.48 12.89 7.00
CA LYS A 106 16.41 13.75 6.49
C LYS A 106 15.02 13.13 6.71
N LEU A 107 14.91 11.81 6.58
CA LEU A 107 13.70 11.07 6.94
C LEU A 107 13.40 11.18 8.43
N ALA A 108 14.39 11.05 9.31
CA ALA A 108 14.23 11.25 10.75
C ALA A 108 13.70 12.65 11.10
N ASP A 109 14.30 13.69 10.53
CA ASP A 109 13.86 15.07 10.73
C ASP A 109 12.40 15.25 10.27
N THR A 110 12.06 14.67 9.13
CA THR A 110 10.71 14.74 8.56
C THR A 110 9.70 14.01 9.46
N PHE A 111 10.05 12.83 9.96
CA PHE A 111 9.22 12.07 10.90
C PHE A 111 9.01 12.83 12.21
N GLN A 112 10.07 13.47 12.74
CA GLN A 112 9.96 14.26 13.95
C GLN A 112 9.04 15.48 13.76
N GLN A 113 9.21 16.21 12.66
CA GLN A 113 8.43 17.42 12.36
C GLN A 113 6.96 17.11 12.04
N GLU A 114 6.70 16.05 11.28
CA GLU A 114 5.35 15.80 10.75
C GLU A 114 4.55 14.83 11.63
N ILE A 115 5.21 13.89 12.31
CA ILE A 115 4.53 12.87 13.14
C ILE A 115 4.72 13.13 14.61
N VAL A 116 5.96 13.11 15.11
CA VAL A 116 6.24 13.20 16.56
C VAL A 116 5.76 14.52 17.15
N ARG A 117 5.91 15.63 16.41
CA ARG A 117 5.40 16.95 16.83
C ARG A 117 3.88 16.96 17.05
N LEU A 118 3.12 16.20 16.26
CA LEU A 118 1.66 16.22 16.29
C LEU A 118 1.08 15.17 17.25
N HIS A 119 1.69 14.00 17.31
CA HIS A 119 1.11 12.82 17.98
C HIS A 119 1.95 12.29 19.14
N GLY A 120 3.17 12.80 19.31
CA GLY A 120 4.15 12.25 20.23
C GLY A 120 4.92 11.07 19.63
N THR A 121 5.81 10.50 20.45
CA THR A 121 6.63 9.37 20.04
C THR A 121 5.83 8.07 20.14
N PRO A 122 5.71 7.29 19.05
CA PRO A 122 5.01 6.00 19.11
C PRO A 122 5.79 5.00 19.98
N LEU A 123 5.07 4.09 20.63
CA LEU A 123 5.63 2.98 21.39
C LEU A 123 6.17 1.89 20.46
N ALA A 124 5.48 1.63 19.35
CA ALA A 124 5.92 0.68 18.34
C ALA A 124 5.73 1.18 16.90
N ILE A 125 6.67 0.81 16.04
CA ILE A 125 6.60 1.07 14.61
C ILE A 125 6.61 -0.28 13.89
N VAL A 126 5.57 -0.54 13.09
CA VAL A 126 5.49 -1.66 12.18
C VAL A 126 5.91 -1.20 10.79
N SER A 127 7.02 -1.71 10.30
CA SER A 127 7.57 -1.32 9.01
C SER A 127 7.82 -2.54 8.14
N ASP A 128 7.69 -2.38 6.83
CA ASP A 128 8.17 -3.38 5.89
C ASP A 128 9.72 -3.51 5.93
N ARG A 129 10.25 -4.44 5.13
CA ARG A 129 11.70 -4.68 5.05
C ARG A 129 12.42 -3.74 4.09
N ASP A 130 11.90 -2.53 3.86
CA ASP A 130 12.63 -1.55 3.06
C ASP A 130 14.01 -1.27 3.70
N PRO A 131 15.11 -1.34 2.94
CA PRO A 131 16.46 -1.13 3.44
C PRO A 131 16.64 0.19 4.21
N ARG A 132 15.84 1.22 3.90
CA ARG A 132 15.86 2.52 4.60
C ARG A 132 15.46 2.36 6.07
N PHE A 133 14.46 1.53 6.35
CA PHE A 133 14.01 1.21 7.71
C PHE A 133 14.90 0.17 8.41
N ALA A 134 15.58 -0.69 7.63
CA ALA A 134 16.52 -1.67 8.17
C ALA A 134 17.91 -1.09 8.54
N SER A 135 18.18 0.17 8.19
CA SER A 135 19.48 0.83 8.42
C SER A 135 19.87 0.90 9.90
N CYS A 136 21.17 0.79 10.18
CA CYS A 136 21.69 0.90 11.56
C CYS A 136 21.36 2.24 12.21
N PHE A 137 21.34 3.32 11.42
CA PHE A 137 20.94 4.64 11.89
C PHE A 137 19.49 4.64 12.37
N TRP A 138 18.55 4.08 11.59
CA TRP A 138 17.14 4.05 11.97
C TRP A 138 16.90 3.21 13.22
N LYS A 139 17.59 2.05 13.35
CA LYS A 139 17.57 1.24 14.58
C LYS A 139 18.11 2.02 15.79
N GLY A 140 19.22 2.74 15.62
CA GLY A 140 19.80 3.58 16.67
C GLY A 140 18.87 4.73 17.08
N LEU A 141 18.22 5.36 16.09
CA LEU A 141 17.27 6.44 16.31
C LEU A 141 16.04 5.97 17.10
N GLN A 142 15.44 4.85 16.71
CA GLN A 142 14.30 4.30 17.44
C GLN A 142 14.67 3.90 18.86
N LYS A 143 15.85 3.31 19.06
CA LYS A 143 16.38 3.03 20.40
C LYS A 143 16.54 4.32 21.23
N SER A 144 16.98 5.43 20.62
CA SER A 144 17.11 6.72 21.30
C SER A 144 15.76 7.34 21.67
N TRP A 145 14.72 7.08 20.88
CA TRP A 145 13.35 7.52 21.13
C TRP A 145 12.58 6.62 22.11
N GLY A 146 13.13 5.47 22.49
CA GLY A 146 12.42 4.49 23.32
C GLY A 146 11.35 3.71 22.55
N THR A 147 11.35 3.79 21.22
CA THR A 147 10.38 3.10 20.36
C THR A 147 10.88 1.69 20.01
N SER A 148 9.95 0.73 19.96
CA SER A 148 10.21 -0.62 19.47
C SER A 148 9.98 -0.75 17.97
N LEU A 149 10.99 -1.17 17.21
CA LEU A 149 10.84 -1.49 15.78
C LEU A 149 10.36 -2.94 15.62
N LYS A 150 9.19 -3.13 15.04
CA LYS A 150 8.68 -4.43 14.61
C LYS A 150 8.74 -4.47 13.07
N PHE A 151 9.56 -5.33 12.49
CA PHE A 151 9.53 -5.53 11.04
C PHE A 151 8.37 -6.46 10.69
N SER A 152 7.50 -6.06 9.76
CA SER A 152 6.58 -6.99 9.12
C SER A 152 7.40 -7.98 8.26
N THR A 153 7.04 -9.25 8.31
CA THR A 153 7.59 -10.25 7.40
C THR A 153 6.87 -10.09 6.06
N ALA A 154 7.61 -10.15 4.95
CA ALA A 154 7.09 -9.99 3.58
C ALA A 154 6.03 -11.04 3.16
N PHE A 155 5.63 -11.93 4.08
CA PHE A 155 4.63 -12.98 3.92
C PHE A 155 3.61 -13.02 5.07
N HIS A 156 3.44 -11.92 5.81
CA HIS A 156 2.47 -11.84 6.90
C HIS A 156 1.49 -10.67 6.70
N PRO A 157 0.59 -10.77 5.71
CA PRO A 157 -0.59 -9.91 5.65
C PRO A 157 -1.58 -10.38 6.72
N GLN A 158 -1.30 -10.07 7.99
CA GLN A 158 -2.06 -10.62 9.12
C GLN A 158 -2.25 -9.60 10.25
N ILE A 159 -2.03 -8.32 9.96
CA ILE A 159 -2.12 -7.25 10.96
C ILE A 159 -3.58 -6.75 11.12
N ASP A 160 -4.39 -6.86 10.07
CA ASP A 160 -5.85 -6.66 10.03
C ASP A 160 -6.21 -6.64 8.53
N GLY A 161 -6.66 -7.78 7.98
CA GLY A 161 -6.81 -7.98 6.53
C GLY A 161 -7.70 -6.95 5.84
N GLN A 162 -8.61 -6.29 6.56
CA GLN A 162 -9.38 -5.17 6.01
C GLN A 162 -8.57 -3.88 5.94
N THR A 163 -7.89 -3.51 7.02
CA THR A 163 -7.05 -2.29 7.06
C THR A 163 -5.92 -2.34 6.07
N GLU A 164 -5.25 -3.49 5.99
CA GLU A 164 -4.14 -3.69 5.05
C GLU A 164 -4.64 -3.59 3.61
N HIS A 165 -5.81 -4.16 3.32
CA HIS A 165 -6.46 -4.03 2.02
C HIS A 165 -6.88 -2.59 1.70
N THR A 166 -7.45 -1.84 2.65
CA THR A 166 -7.85 -0.43 2.43
C THR A 166 -6.64 0.48 2.21
N ILE A 167 -5.59 0.33 3.02
CA ILE A 167 -4.35 1.11 2.87
C ILE A 167 -3.67 0.75 1.53
N GLN A 168 -3.66 -0.53 1.16
CA GLN A 168 -3.10 -0.97 -0.11
C GLN A 168 -3.89 -0.40 -1.30
N THR A 169 -5.23 -0.42 -1.22
CA THR A 169 -6.11 0.19 -2.22
C THR A 169 -5.83 1.69 -2.35
N LEU A 170 -5.65 2.42 -1.23
CA LEU A 170 -5.29 3.83 -1.24
C LEU A 170 -3.92 4.09 -1.89
N LYS A 171 -2.91 3.23 -1.62
CA LYS A 171 -1.60 3.32 -2.27
C LYS A 171 -1.71 3.10 -3.78
N ASP A 172 -2.50 2.11 -4.20
CA ASP A 172 -2.65 1.78 -5.61
C ASP A 172 -3.45 2.85 -6.36
N MET A 173 -4.45 3.47 -5.73
CA MET A 173 -5.11 4.67 -6.27
C MET A 173 -4.16 5.87 -6.41
N LEU A 174 -3.29 6.09 -5.42
CA LEU A 174 -2.29 7.17 -5.51
C LEU A 174 -1.28 6.91 -6.63
N ARG A 175 -0.90 5.63 -6.85
CA ARG A 175 -0.04 5.24 -7.97
C ARG A 175 -0.73 5.46 -9.31
N SER A 176 -1.98 5.02 -9.47
CA SER A 176 -2.71 5.16 -10.74
C SER A 176 -2.89 6.64 -11.11
N TYR A 177 -3.35 7.46 -10.17
CA TYR A 177 -3.56 8.88 -10.40
C TYR A 177 -2.25 9.61 -10.76
N ALA A 178 -1.15 9.27 -10.08
CA ALA A 178 0.15 9.84 -10.38
C ALA A 178 0.66 9.44 -11.76
N LEU A 179 0.42 8.20 -12.21
CA LEU A 179 0.85 7.72 -13.53
C LEU A 179 0.03 8.32 -14.67
N GLU A 180 -1.27 8.50 -14.51
CA GLU A 180 -2.13 9.19 -15.49
C GLU A 180 -1.66 10.63 -15.74
N TRP A 181 -1.18 11.34 -14.72
CA TRP A 181 -0.65 12.70 -14.85
C TRP A 181 0.55 12.79 -15.81
N THR A 182 1.36 11.73 -15.91
CA THR A 182 2.51 11.68 -16.84
C THR A 182 2.18 11.28 -18.26
N GLY A 183 0.95 10.83 -18.52
CA GLY A 183 0.48 10.46 -19.86
C GLY A 183 -0.09 11.61 -20.68
N ASN A 184 -0.22 12.81 -20.10
CA ASN A 184 -0.72 14.02 -20.74
C ASN A 184 0.38 15.07 -20.98
#